data_AF-A0A8J2KWV2-F1
#
_entry.id   AF-A0A8J2KWV2-F1
#
_cell.length_a   1.000
_cell.length_b   1.000
_cell.length_c   1.000
_cell.angle_alpha   90.00
_cell.angle_beta   90.00
_cell.angle_gamma   90.00
#
_symmetry.space_group_name_H-M   'P 1'
#
loop_
_entity.id
_entity.type
_entity.pdbx_description
1 polymer ?
#
loop_
_entity_poly.entity_id
_entity_poly.type
_entity_poly.pdbx_seq_one_letter_code
_entity_poly.pdbx_strand_id
1 'polypeptide(L)'
;MNFKQQFHDENQCDSEEFGCRLLNEPTIRNVRNDIERCYTQNWREATKDKILSWAERTQLNSLQQQKRPEITEVIAVLDRLNEILRGGHLRIPEILALLLLGSSNNNQKGNICKIPPREGRATIVAAMLATMKILSGERFVDIITLSPELAEEALQNHWEFY
;
A
#
# COMPACT_ATOMS: atom_id res chain seq x y z
N MET A 1 30.64 10.43 31.58
CA MET A 1 30.46 10.13 30.14
C MET A 1 29.04 10.51 29.75
N ASN A 2 28.91 11.35 28.72
CA ASN A 2 27.72 12.14 28.41
C ASN A 2 26.97 11.49 27.24
N PHE A 3 25.84 10.83 27.50
CA PHE A 3 25.09 10.01 26.53
C PHE A 3 24.35 10.81 25.44
N LYS A 4 24.43 12.16 25.45
CA LYS A 4 23.68 13.02 24.51
C LYS A 4 24.39 13.31 23.19
N GLN A 5 25.65 12.91 23.02
CA GLN A 5 26.45 13.30 21.85
C GLN A 5 26.65 12.20 20.81
N GLN A 6 26.16 10.98 21.06
CA GLN A 6 26.35 9.84 20.15
C GLN A 6 25.16 9.52 19.23
N PHE A 7 24.03 10.21 19.38
CA PHE A 7 22.84 9.99 18.54
C PHE A 7 22.70 11.00 17.39
N HIS A 8 23.59 11.98 17.27
CA HIS A 8 23.39 13.08 16.33
C HIS A 8 24.05 12.91 14.95
N ASP A 9 25.00 11.98 14.79
CA ASP A 9 25.82 11.91 13.55
C ASP A 9 25.60 10.66 12.67
N GLU A 10 24.76 9.68 13.06
CA GLU A 10 24.54 8.45 12.26
C GLU A 10 23.19 8.39 11.52
N ASN A 11 22.37 9.45 11.56
CA ASN A 11 21.04 9.47 10.93
C ASN A 11 20.90 10.46 9.76
N GLN A 12 21.99 10.79 9.07
CA GLN A 12 21.89 11.25 7.68
C GLN A 12 21.61 10.04 6.78
N CYS A 13 20.39 9.53 6.93
CA CYS A 13 19.86 8.42 6.16
C CYS A 13 19.73 8.86 4.70
N ASP A 14 20.35 8.11 3.80
CA ASP A 14 20.25 8.09 2.32
C ASP A 14 18.79 7.95 1.77
N SER A 15 17.78 8.26 2.57
CA SER A 15 16.37 8.21 2.27
C SER A 15 15.96 9.18 1.14
N GLU A 16 16.62 10.33 1.03
CA GLU A 16 16.39 11.28 -0.07
C GLU A 16 16.98 10.77 -1.40
N GLU A 17 18.12 10.08 -1.36
CA GLU A 17 18.76 9.54 -2.57
C GLU A 17 18.05 8.27 -3.07
N PHE A 18 17.57 7.42 -2.17
CA PHE A 18 16.80 6.21 -2.52
C PHE A 18 15.40 6.57 -3.06
N GLY A 19 14.73 7.56 -2.48
CA GLY A 19 13.45 8.09 -2.96
C GLY A 19 13.56 8.70 -4.36
N CYS A 20 14.61 9.47 -4.63
CA CYS A 20 14.86 10.05 -5.95
C CYS A 20 15.27 9.01 -7.01
N ARG A 21 16.02 7.95 -6.65
CA ARG A 21 16.40 6.88 -7.58
C ARG A 21 15.20 6.01 -8.01
N LEU A 22 14.25 5.76 -7.12
CA LEU A 22 12.99 5.06 -7.45
C LEU A 22 12.07 5.91 -8.35
N LEU A 23 12.00 7.23 -8.12
CA LEU A 23 11.14 8.13 -8.89
C LEU A 23 11.65 8.44 -10.31
N ASN A 24 12.95 8.26 -10.57
CA ASN A 24 13.58 8.47 -11.88
C ASN A 24 13.67 7.20 -12.74
N GLU A 25 13.20 6.06 -12.24
CA GLU A 25 13.06 4.82 -13.00
C GLU A 25 11.86 4.92 -13.95
N PRO A 26 12.02 4.68 -15.27
CA PRO A 26 10.91 4.53 -16.21
C PRO A 26 9.81 3.58 -15.71
N THR A 27 10.19 2.65 -14.83
CA THR A 27 9.37 1.61 -14.24
C THR A 27 8.19 2.13 -13.42
N ILE A 28 8.35 3.14 -12.55
CA ILE A 28 7.23 3.63 -11.71
C ILE A 28 6.18 4.38 -12.54
N ARG A 29 6.63 5.26 -13.45
CA ARG A 29 5.72 5.98 -14.36
C ARG A 29 4.93 4.99 -15.22
N ASN A 30 5.59 3.96 -15.72
CA ASN A 30 4.94 2.94 -16.52
C ASN A 30 3.97 2.11 -15.67
N VAL A 31 4.32 1.75 -14.42
CA VAL A 31 3.39 1.05 -13.50
C VAL A 31 2.15 1.89 -13.21
N ARG A 32 2.31 3.20 -12.95
CA ARG A 32 1.16 4.09 -12.77
C ARG A 32 0.24 4.09 -13.98
N ASN A 33 0.78 4.27 -15.18
CA ASN A 33 -0.01 4.27 -16.41
C ASN A 33 -0.70 2.92 -16.64
N ASP A 34 -0.04 1.81 -16.30
CA ASP A 34 -0.63 0.48 -16.37
C ASP A 34 -1.80 0.34 -15.37
N ILE A 35 -1.67 0.87 -14.15
CA ILE A 35 -2.74 0.88 -13.12
C ILE A 35 -3.93 1.69 -13.63
N GLU A 36 -3.69 2.91 -14.12
CA GLU A 36 -4.73 3.80 -14.63
C GLU A 36 -5.45 3.20 -15.85
N ARG A 37 -4.71 2.55 -16.75
CA ARG A 37 -5.28 1.83 -17.88
C ARG A 37 -6.13 0.64 -17.41
N CYS A 38 -5.61 -0.18 -16.49
CA CYS A 38 -6.34 -1.33 -15.94
C CYS A 38 -7.63 -0.88 -15.25
N TYR A 39 -7.54 0.16 -14.41
CA TYR A 39 -8.68 0.78 -13.76
C TYR A 39 -9.73 1.21 -14.80
N THR A 40 -9.33 2.01 -15.79
CA THR A 40 -10.24 2.61 -16.78
C THR A 40 -10.93 1.54 -17.64
N GLN A 41 -10.20 0.50 -18.02
CA GLN A 41 -10.70 -0.53 -18.94
C GLN A 41 -11.55 -1.59 -18.23
N ASN A 42 -11.22 -1.95 -16.98
CA ASN A 42 -11.76 -3.16 -16.35
C ASN A 42 -12.59 -2.88 -15.08
N TRP A 43 -12.28 -1.80 -14.36
CA TRP A 43 -12.73 -1.59 -12.97
C TRP A 43 -13.52 -0.31 -12.74
N ARG A 44 -13.44 0.70 -13.62
CA ARG A 44 -14.13 1.99 -13.45
C ARG A 44 -15.61 1.87 -13.14
N GLU A 45 -16.30 0.97 -13.83
CA GLU A 45 -17.75 0.75 -13.65
C GLU A 45 -18.04 -0.47 -12.75
N ALA A 46 -17.02 -1.05 -12.10
CA ALA A 46 -17.22 -2.18 -11.21
C ALA A 46 -18.02 -1.76 -9.95
N THR A 47 -18.93 -2.64 -9.55
CA THR A 47 -19.70 -2.54 -8.31
C THR A 47 -18.95 -3.20 -7.15
N LYS A 48 -19.39 -2.92 -5.91
CA LYS A 48 -18.88 -3.60 -4.71
C LYS A 48 -18.98 -5.13 -4.85
N ASP A 49 -20.10 -5.65 -5.34
CA ASP A 49 -20.29 -7.10 -5.54
C ASP A 49 -19.32 -7.70 -6.57
N LYS A 50 -19.02 -6.97 -7.64
CA LYS A 50 -18.02 -7.41 -8.64
C LYS A 50 -16.63 -7.48 -8.03
N ILE A 51 -16.27 -6.51 -7.18
CA ILE A 51 -14.99 -6.46 -6.47
C ILE A 51 -14.91 -7.61 -5.45
N LEU A 52 -15.98 -7.85 -4.69
CA LEU A 52 -16.04 -8.96 -3.75
C LEU A 52 -15.89 -10.31 -4.46
N SER A 53 -16.63 -10.51 -5.55
CA SER A 53 -16.53 -11.72 -6.38
C SER A 53 -15.14 -11.89 -7.00
N TRP A 54 -14.42 -10.79 -7.26
CA TRP A 54 -13.03 -10.85 -7.68
C TRP A 54 -12.14 -11.27 -6.53
N ALA A 55 -12.29 -10.68 -5.34
CA ALA A 55 -11.50 -11.00 -4.16
C ALA A 55 -11.62 -12.48 -3.76
N GLU A 56 -12.85 -13.02 -3.75
CA GLU A 56 -13.11 -14.43 -3.42
C GLU A 56 -12.45 -15.44 -4.39
N ARG A 57 -12.32 -15.06 -5.66
CA ARG A 57 -11.72 -15.90 -6.70
C ARG A 57 -10.22 -15.63 -6.88
N THR A 58 -9.72 -14.56 -6.29
CA THR A 58 -8.35 -14.13 -6.44
C THR A 58 -7.50 -14.77 -5.36
N GLN A 59 -6.61 -15.65 -5.79
CA GLN A 59 -5.52 -16.12 -4.96
C GLN A 59 -4.24 -15.52 -5.52
N LEU A 60 -3.75 -14.48 -4.86
CA LEU A 60 -2.50 -13.87 -5.26
C LEU A 60 -1.36 -14.83 -4.92
N ASN A 61 -0.39 -14.97 -5.81
CA ASN A 61 0.92 -15.47 -5.41
C ASN A 61 1.43 -14.57 -4.26
N SER A 62 2.35 -15.08 -3.43
CA SER A 62 2.97 -14.26 -2.37
C SER A 62 3.36 -12.90 -2.96
N LEU A 63 3.13 -11.78 -2.27
CA LEU A 63 3.42 -10.43 -2.80
C LEU A 63 4.83 -10.29 -3.41
N GLN A 64 5.78 -11.10 -2.94
CA GLN A 64 7.17 -11.18 -3.40
C GLN A 64 7.36 -11.82 -4.79
N GLN A 65 6.39 -12.61 -5.25
CA GLN A 65 6.41 -13.37 -6.50
C GLN A 65 5.39 -12.85 -7.52
N GLN A 66 4.67 -11.77 -7.18
CA GLN A 66 3.68 -11.21 -8.07
C GLN A 66 4.30 -10.69 -9.35
N LYS A 67 3.72 -11.08 -10.48
CA LYS A 67 4.07 -10.47 -11.76
C LYS A 67 3.53 -9.05 -11.79
N ARG A 68 4.24 -8.15 -12.48
CA ARG A 68 3.81 -6.77 -12.73
C ARG A 68 2.32 -6.59 -13.13
N PRO A 69 1.73 -7.42 -14.02
CA PRO A 69 0.30 -7.33 -14.32
C PRO A 69 -0.62 -7.64 -13.12
N GLU A 70 -0.22 -8.53 -12.21
CA GLU A 70 -1.02 -8.92 -11.03
C GLU A 70 -1.10 -7.76 -10.03
N ILE A 71 0.04 -7.14 -9.68
CA ILE A 71 0.06 -5.98 -8.76
C ILE A 71 -0.68 -4.77 -9.33
N THR A 72 -0.65 -4.60 -10.66
CA THR A 72 -1.34 -3.51 -11.36
C THR A 72 -2.86 -3.64 -11.21
N GLU A 73 -3.37 -4.85 -11.42
CA GLU A 73 -4.80 -5.14 -11.26
C GLU A 73 -5.24 -4.99 -9.80
N VAL A 74 -4.46 -5.51 -8.85
CA VAL A 74 -4.76 -5.40 -7.42
C VAL A 74 -4.89 -3.94 -7.00
N ILE A 75 -3.93 -3.08 -7.37
CA ILE A 75 -4.00 -1.66 -7.01
C ILE A 75 -5.17 -0.97 -7.72
N ALA A 76 -5.48 -1.32 -8.96
CA ALA A 76 -6.64 -0.77 -9.67
C ALA A 76 -7.98 -1.15 -8.98
N VAL A 77 -8.08 -2.38 -8.46
CA VAL A 77 -9.25 -2.82 -7.68
C VAL A 77 -9.34 -2.06 -6.36
N LEU A 78 -8.24 -1.91 -5.63
CA LEU A 78 -8.21 -1.18 -4.36
C LEU A 78 -8.51 0.32 -4.56
N ASP A 79 -8.04 0.92 -5.65
CA ASP A 79 -8.37 2.29 -6.02
C ASP A 79 -9.87 2.46 -6.29
N ARG A 80 -10.46 1.54 -7.05
CA ARG A 80 -11.91 1.53 -7.28
C ARG A 80 -12.69 1.33 -5.99
N LEU A 81 -12.27 0.42 -5.12
CA LEU A 81 -12.92 0.20 -3.84
C LEU A 81 -12.85 1.48 -2.98
N ASN A 82 -11.70 2.15 -2.95
CA ASN A 82 -11.54 3.42 -2.23
C ASN A 82 -12.46 4.52 -2.78
N GLU A 83 -12.64 4.58 -4.09
CA GLU A 83 -13.57 5.52 -4.71
C GLU A 83 -15.02 5.23 -4.29
N ILE A 84 -15.44 3.97 -4.27
CA ILE A 84 -16.79 3.56 -3.85
C ILE A 84 -17.03 3.89 -2.36
N LEU A 85 -16.08 3.56 -1.49
CA LEU A 85 -16.24 3.68 -0.04
C LEU A 85 -16.02 5.11 0.46
N ARG A 86 -15.10 5.85 -0.15
CA ARG A 86 -14.61 7.14 0.37
C ARG A 86 -14.76 8.30 -0.60
N GLY A 87 -15.29 8.06 -1.80
CA GLY A 87 -15.57 9.09 -2.81
C GLY A 87 -14.33 9.69 -3.47
N GLY A 88 -13.17 9.02 -3.43
CA GLY A 88 -11.94 9.55 -4.01
C GLY A 88 -10.96 8.47 -4.47
N HIS A 89 -10.04 8.87 -5.35
CA HIS A 89 -8.97 8.00 -5.84
C HIS A 89 -7.75 8.02 -4.92
N LEU A 90 -7.00 6.93 -4.99
CA LEU A 90 -5.66 6.82 -4.44
C LEU A 90 -4.75 7.87 -5.06
N ARG A 91 -4.09 8.60 -4.18
CA ARG A 91 -3.09 9.58 -4.57
C ARG A 91 -1.78 8.89 -4.84
N ILE A 92 -0.95 9.54 -5.66
CA ILE A 92 0.38 9.05 -6.02
C ILE A 92 1.20 8.58 -4.79
N PRO A 93 1.26 9.29 -3.65
CA PRO A 93 1.99 8.81 -2.49
C PRO A 93 1.45 7.51 -1.88
N GLU A 94 0.14 7.28 -1.94
CA GLU A 94 -0.51 6.07 -1.43
C GLU A 94 -0.20 4.88 -2.35
N ILE A 95 -0.29 5.08 -3.68
CA ILE A 95 0.10 4.08 -4.68
C ILE A 95 1.58 3.70 -4.52
N LEU A 96 2.47 4.70 -4.38
CA LEU A 96 3.89 4.45 -4.17
C LEU A 96 4.15 3.69 -2.87
N ALA A 97 3.45 4.03 -1.78
CA ALA A 97 3.58 3.32 -0.53
C ALA A 97 3.15 1.85 -0.65
N LEU A 98 2.03 1.56 -1.34
CA LEU A 98 1.59 0.19 -1.60
C LEU A 98 2.60 -0.60 -2.43
N LEU A 99 3.16 0.00 -3.48
CA LEU A 99 4.19 -0.64 -4.29
C LEU A 99 5.47 -0.93 -3.49
N LEU A 100 5.93 0.03 -2.68
CA LEU A 100 7.14 -0.11 -1.87
C LEU A 100 6.97 -1.13 -0.73
N LEU A 101 5.84 -1.10 -0.03
CA LEU A 101 5.58 -1.99 1.10
C LEU A 101 5.15 -3.39 0.63
N GLY A 102 4.50 -3.50 -0.52
CA GLY A 102 4.15 -4.77 -1.16
C GLY A 102 5.35 -5.49 -1.77
N SER A 103 6.34 -4.74 -2.27
CA SER A 103 7.58 -5.28 -2.83
C SER A 103 8.60 -5.59 -1.72
N SER A 104 8.53 -6.80 -1.17
CA SER A 104 9.57 -7.32 -0.27
C SER A 104 10.56 -8.13 -1.12
N ASN A 105 11.74 -7.56 -1.37
CA ASN A 105 12.84 -8.29 -2.00
C ASN A 105 13.33 -9.41 -1.07
N ASN A 106 13.91 -10.47 -1.63
CA ASN A 106 14.37 -11.72 -0.98
C ASN A 106 15.25 -11.60 0.29
N ASN A 107 15.58 -10.38 0.73
CA ASN A 107 16.19 -10.12 2.03
C ASN A 107 15.07 -9.67 2.98
N GLN A 108 14.70 -10.53 3.93
CA GLN A 108 13.63 -10.47 4.93
C GLN A 108 13.53 -9.18 5.81
N LYS A 109 14.00 -8.03 5.34
CA LYS A 109 13.92 -6.76 6.04
C LYS A 109 12.59 -6.10 5.69
N GLY A 110 11.82 -5.73 6.72
CA GLY A 110 10.63 -4.92 6.55
C GLY A 110 10.98 -3.55 5.97
N ASN A 111 10.11 -3.02 5.11
CA ASN A 111 10.24 -1.68 4.56
C ASN A 111 9.56 -0.67 5.49
N ILE A 112 10.18 0.48 5.68
CA ILE A 112 9.59 1.61 6.42
C ILE A 112 9.23 2.69 5.41
N CYS A 113 7.96 3.09 5.36
CA CYS A 113 7.49 4.18 4.52
C CYS A 113 7.03 5.35 5.39
N LYS A 114 7.71 6.50 5.28
CA LYS A 114 7.28 7.73 5.93
C LYS A 114 6.31 8.47 5.01
N ILE A 115 5.03 8.38 5.32
CA ILE A 115 3.97 9.14 4.63
C ILE A 115 3.72 10.43 5.42
N PRO A 116 3.85 11.62 4.82
CA PRO A 116 3.59 12.87 5.52
C PRO A 116 2.20 12.88 6.15
N PRO A 117 2.05 13.35 7.41
CA PRO A 117 0.78 13.36 8.11
C PRO A 117 -0.19 14.28 7.38
N ARG A 118 -1.13 13.65 6.68
CA ARG A 118 -2.36 14.24 6.13
C ARG A 118 -3.44 13.20 6.30
N GLU A 119 -4.62 13.64 6.72
CA GLU A 119 -5.86 12.88 6.99
C GLU A 119 -5.81 11.41 6.57
N GLY A 120 -5.53 10.51 7.53
CA GLY A 120 -5.72 9.06 7.38
C GLY A 120 -4.92 8.37 6.26
N ARG A 121 -3.91 9.02 5.67
CA ARG A 121 -3.11 8.43 4.56
C ARG A 121 -2.38 7.16 4.96
N ALA A 122 -1.79 7.17 6.15
CA ALA A 122 -1.07 6.00 6.65
C ALA A 122 -2.03 4.85 6.95
N THR A 123 -3.21 5.15 7.52
CA THR A 123 -4.20 4.13 7.90
C THR A 123 -4.85 3.48 6.67
N ILE A 124 -5.12 4.24 5.59
CA ILE A 124 -5.67 3.66 4.36
C ILE A 124 -4.66 2.75 3.66
N VAL A 125 -3.39 3.16 3.60
CA VAL A 125 -2.32 2.32 3.05
C VAL A 125 -2.13 1.06 3.88
N ALA A 126 -2.20 1.15 5.21
CA ALA A 126 -2.11 0.00 6.09
C ALA A 126 -3.26 -1.00 5.87
N ALA A 127 -4.50 -0.50 5.78
CA ALA A 127 -5.68 -1.33 5.51
C ALA A 127 -5.57 -2.05 4.17
N MET A 128 -5.25 -1.31 3.10
CA MET A 128 -5.05 -1.87 1.76
C MET A 128 -3.91 -2.88 1.69
N LEU A 129 -2.79 -2.61 2.36
CA LEU A 129 -1.68 -3.55 2.42
C LEU A 129 -2.07 -4.83 3.16
N ALA A 130 -2.88 -4.73 4.22
CA ALA A 130 -3.41 -5.89 4.91
C ALA A 130 -4.35 -6.70 4.02
N THR A 131 -5.26 -6.06 3.27
CA THR A 131 -6.10 -6.74 2.27
C THR A 131 -5.23 -7.48 1.24
N MET A 132 -4.17 -6.84 0.72
CA MET A 132 -3.25 -7.48 -0.23
C MET A 132 -2.55 -8.70 0.36
N LYS A 133 -2.13 -8.63 1.62
CA LYS A 133 -1.49 -9.75 2.34
C LYS A 133 -2.46 -10.91 2.53
N ILE A 134 -3.70 -10.64 2.92
CA ILE A 134 -4.77 -11.64 3.06
C ILE A 134 -5.05 -12.32 1.72
N LEU A 135 -5.19 -11.54 0.64
CA LEU A 135 -5.37 -12.07 -0.72
C LEU A 135 -4.17 -12.91 -1.21
N SER A 136 -2.98 -12.68 -0.67
CA SER A 136 -1.78 -13.51 -0.88
C SER A 136 -1.73 -14.77 -0.01
N GLY A 137 -2.77 -15.05 0.77
CA GLY A 137 -2.89 -16.25 1.59
C GLY A 137 -2.42 -16.11 3.04
N GLU A 138 -2.06 -14.90 3.48
CA GLU A 138 -1.79 -14.65 4.91
C GLU A 138 -3.09 -14.81 5.71
N ARG A 139 -3.05 -15.62 6.76
CA ARG A 139 -4.25 -15.87 7.59
C ARG A 139 -4.58 -14.72 8.52
N PHE A 140 -3.56 -14.00 8.96
CA PHE A 140 -3.66 -12.91 9.92
C PHE A 140 -2.68 -11.81 9.52
N VAL A 141 -3.10 -10.56 9.65
CA VAL A 141 -2.26 -9.40 9.45
C VAL A 141 -2.48 -8.46 10.62
N ASP A 142 -1.42 -8.22 11.39
CA ASP A 142 -1.47 -7.30 12.53
C ASP A 142 -1.14 -5.88 12.08
N ILE A 143 -2.05 -4.94 12.32
CA ILE A 143 -1.81 -3.51 12.15
C ILE A 143 -1.56 -2.91 13.54
N ILE A 144 -0.33 -2.52 13.79
CA ILE A 144 0.11 -1.96 15.08
C ILE A 144 0.04 -0.43 15.01
N THR A 145 -0.70 0.17 15.94
CA THR A 145 -0.82 1.63 16.09
C THR A 145 -0.12 2.11 17.36
N LEU A 146 -0.02 3.43 17.52
CA LEU A 146 0.63 4.05 18.69
C LEU A 146 -0.25 4.04 19.95
N SER A 147 -1.58 3.91 19.80
CA SER A 147 -2.51 3.86 20.92
C SER A 147 -3.79 3.06 20.55
N PRO A 148 -4.53 2.56 21.56
CA PRO A 148 -5.79 1.85 21.34
C PRO A 148 -6.85 2.68 20.61
N GLU A 149 -6.95 3.98 20.91
CA GLU A 149 -7.92 4.89 20.29
C GLU A 149 -7.66 5.02 18.79
N LEU A 150 -6.39 5.11 18.40
CA LEU A 150 -5.99 5.13 16.98
C LEU A 150 -6.25 3.79 16.28
N ALA A 151 -6.15 2.66 17.00
CA ALA A 151 -6.50 1.35 16.45
C ALA A 151 -8.01 1.26 16.18
N GLU A 152 -8.82 1.68 17.15
CA GLU A 152 -10.27 1.66 17.04
C GLU A 152 -10.76 2.60 15.94
N GLU A 153 -10.23 3.83 15.87
CA GLU A 153 -10.51 4.78 14.80
C GLU A 153 -10.14 4.20 13.42
N ALA A 154 -8.96 3.57 13.29
CA ALA A 154 -8.55 2.95 12.04
C ALA A 154 -9.46 1.78 11.64
N LEU A 155 -9.89 0.95 12.60
CA LEU A 155 -10.82 -0.13 12.33
C LEU A 155 -12.18 0.41 11.89
N GLN A 156 -12.77 1.35 12.63
CA GLN A 156 -14.07 1.93 12.29
C GLN A 156 -14.07 2.59 10.91
N ASN A 157 -12.98 3.28 10.55
CA ASN A 157 -12.87 4.00 9.28
C ASN A 157 -12.59 3.10 8.06
N HIS A 158 -11.98 1.93 8.27
CA HIS A 158 -11.48 1.09 7.16
C HIS A 158 -12.00 -0.35 7.21
N TRP A 159 -12.97 -0.68 8.07
CA TRP A 159 -13.45 -2.05 8.22
C TRP A 159 -13.97 -2.64 6.90
N GLU A 160 -14.56 -1.82 6.04
CA GLU A 160 -15.11 -2.24 4.74
C GLU A 160 -14.05 -2.63 3.70
N PHE A 161 -12.76 -2.43 3.99
CA PHE A 161 -11.65 -2.93 3.16
C PHE A 161 -11.28 -4.39 3.45
N TYR A 162 -11.71 -4.92 4.59
CA TYR A 162 -11.48 -6.31 5.01
C TYR A 162 -12.69 -7.17 4.69
#